data_AF-A0A1V1W5B9-F1
#
_entry.id   AF-A0A1V1W5B9-F1
#
_cell.length_a   1.000
_cell.length_b   1.000
_cell.length_c   1.000
_cell.angle_alpha   90.00
_cell.angle_beta   90.00
_cell.angle_gamma   90.00
#
_symmetry.space_group_name_H-M   'P 1'
#
loop_
_entity.id
_entity.type
_entity.pdbx_description
1 polymer ?
#
loop_
_entity_poly.entity_id
_entity_poly.type
_entity_poly.pdbx_seq_one_letter_code
_entity_poly.pdbx_strand_id
1 'polypeptide(L)'
;MDTTAIIVLVIAIVVVIAIVAAVAVAASKRRTEQRRQQAGELRTLADAQLGAVDVSAQDAAAAEARAEVARAEAARAEQQAAEARQTLDVDEARREDALREADAVDPDVDHRSDGYRPGAAGSRDA
;
A
#
# COMPACT_ATOMS: atom_id res chain seq x y z
N MET A 1 -21.05 -3.53 -86.52
CA MET A 1 -19.95 -3.59 -85.52
C MET A 1 -18.91 -4.53 -86.08
N ASP A 2 -17.73 -4.03 -86.40
CA ASP A 2 -16.68 -4.83 -87.01
C ASP A 2 -16.12 -5.83 -85.98
N THR A 3 -15.92 -7.09 -86.38
CA THR A 3 -15.37 -8.16 -85.53
C THR A 3 -14.04 -7.73 -84.88
N THR A 4 -13.22 -6.96 -85.60
CA THR A 4 -11.98 -6.36 -85.09
C THR A 4 -12.23 -5.39 -83.93
N ALA A 5 -13.27 -4.55 -84.02
CA ALA A 5 -13.62 -3.62 -82.96
C ALA A 5 -14.13 -4.36 -81.70
N ILE A 6 -14.87 -5.45 -81.89
CA ILE A 6 -15.33 -6.31 -80.79
C ILE A 6 -14.13 -6.98 -80.09
N ILE A 7 -13.18 -7.52 -80.84
CA ILE A 7 -11.98 -8.17 -80.28
C ILE A 7 -11.13 -7.17 -79.48
N VAL A 8 -10.88 -5.98 -80.04
CA VAL A 8 -10.11 -4.93 -79.34
C VAL A 8 -10.81 -4.49 -78.06
N LEU A 9 -12.15 -4.35 -78.08
CA LEU A 9 -12.93 -4.00 -76.89
C LEU A 9 -12.81 -5.06 -75.79
N VAL A 10 -12.90 -6.35 -76.15
CA VAL A 10 -12.77 -7.46 -75.17
C VAL A 10 -11.38 -7.47 -74.56
N ILE A 11 -10.32 -7.31 -75.36
CA ILE A 11 -8.95 -7.26 -74.86
C ILE A 11 -8.77 -6.06 -73.91
N ALA A 12 -9.30 -4.88 -74.27
CA ALA A 12 -9.23 -3.69 -73.42
C ALA A 12 -9.92 -3.92 -72.07
N ILE A 13 -11.10 -4.54 -72.05
CA ILE A 13 -11.81 -4.87 -70.80
C ILE A 13 -11.00 -5.86 -69.95
N VAL A 14 -10.43 -6.91 -70.54
CA VAL A 14 -9.61 -7.89 -69.82
C VAL A 14 -8.38 -7.23 -69.19
N VAL A 15 -7.71 -6.34 -69.91
CA VAL A 15 -6.55 -5.58 -69.39
C VAL A 15 -6.97 -4.69 -68.21
N VAL A 16 -8.10 -3.98 -68.32
CA VAL A 16 -8.62 -3.15 -67.22
C VAL A 16 -8.93 -4.00 -65.98
N ILE A 17 -9.59 -5.16 -66.14
CA ILE A 17 -9.89 -6.07 -65.03
C ILE A 17 -8.59 -6.58 -64.38
N ALA A 18 -7.59 -6.96 -65.18
CA ALA A 18 -6.30 -7.43 -64.67
C ALA A 18 -5.58 -6.35 -63.85
N ILE A 19 -5.62 -5.09 -64.28
CA ILE A 19 -5.02 -3.96 -63.54
C ILE A 19 -5.74 -3.75 -62.20
N VAL A 20 -7.08 -3.75 -62.20
CA VAL A 20 -7.87 -3.58 -60.97
C VAL A 20 -7.58 -4.70 -59.97
N ALA A 21 -7.50 -5.95 -60.44
CA ALA A 21 -7.18 -7.10 -59.59
C ALA A 21 -5.77 -6.99 -58.97
N ALA A 22 -4.77 -6.59 -59.77
CA ALA A 22 -3.40 -6.41 -59.28
C ALA A 22 -3.30 -5.34 -58.18
N VAL A 23 -3.99 -4.20 -58.36
CA VAL A 23 -4.02 -3.12 -57.36
C VAL A 23 -4.72 -3.57 -56.08
N ALA A 24 -5.83 -4.30 -56.18
CA ALA A 24 -6.55 -4.81 -55.01
C ALA A 24 -5.70 -5.77 -54.17
N VAL A 25 -4.93 -6.67 -54.80
CA VAL A 25 -4.03 -7.60 -54.11
C VAL A 25 -2.85 -6.88 -53.47
N ALA A 26 -2.28 -5.88 -54.14
CA ALA A 26 -1.20 -5.08 -53.56
C ALA A 26 -1.66 -4.28 -52.33
N ALA A 27 -2.87 -3.71 -52.39
CA ALA A 27 -3.46 -2.98 -51.28
C ALA A 27 -3.80 -3.89 -50.08
N SER A 28 -4.30 -5.10 -50.33
CA SER A 28 -4.64 -6.06 -49.26
C SER A 28 -3.41 -6.59 -48.54
N LYS A 29 -2.31 -6.84 -49.26
CA LYS A 29 -1.01 -7.21 -48.66
C LYS A 29 -0.51 -6.13 -47.70
N ARG A 30 -0.47 -4.86 -48.16
CA ARG A 30 -0.04 -3.72 -47.33
C ARG A 30 -0.90 -3.56 -46.07
N ARG A 31 -2.22 -3.69 -46.19
CA ARG A 31 -3.14 -3.63 -45.04
C ARG A 31 -2.89 -4.76 -44.05
N THR A 32 -2.55 -5.96 -44.52
CA THR A 32 -2.27 -7.11 -43.67
C THR A 32 -0.96 -6.94 -42.90
N GLU A 33 0.07 -6.42 -43.56
CA GLU A 33 1.35 -6.09 -42.94
C GLU A 33 1.20 -5.01 -41.86
N GLN A 34 0.47 -3.93 -42.15
CA GLN A 34 0.17 -2.88 -41.16
C GLN A 34 -0.60 -3.42 -39.95
N ARG A 35 -1.62 -4.27 -40.19
CA ARG A 35 -2.36 -4.92 -39.09
C ARG A 35 -1.47 -5.83 -38.25
N ARG A 36 -0.52 -6.54 -38.88
CA ARG A 36 0.46 -7.37 -38.15
C ARG A 36 1.40 -6.53 -37.30
N GLN A 37 1.88 -5.40 -37.82
CA GLN A 37 2.72 -4.46 -37.07
C GLN A 37 1.96 -3.88 -35.87
N GLN A 38 0.74 -3.37 -36.09
CA GLN A 38 -0.12 -2.85 -35.01
C GLN A 38 -0.41 -3.90 -33.94
N ALA A 39 -0.69 -5.15 -34.34
CA ALA A 39 -0.88 -6.24 -33.39
C ALA A 39 0.39 -6.56 -32.58
N GLY A 40 1.57 -6.43 -33.19
CA GLY A 40 2.85 -6.56 -32.49
C GLY A 40 3.06 -5.44 -31.47
N GLU A 41 2.83 -4.19 -31.86
CA GLU A 41 2.94 -3.01 -30.99
C GLU A 41 2.01 -3.09 -29.78
N LEU A 42 0.75 -3.51 -30.00
CA LEU A 42 -0.21 -3.68 -28.91
C LEU A 42 0.20 -4.78 -27.92
N ARG A 43 0.80 -5.88 -28.39
CA ARG A 43 1.34 -6.93 -27.51
C ARG A 43 2.52 -6.42 -26.70
N THR A 44 3.46 -5.72 -27.33
CA THR A 44 4.59 -5.14 -26.59
C THR A 44 4.15 -4.11 -25.54
N LEU A 45 3.11 -3.32 -25.85
CA LEU A 45 2.56 -2.36 -24.91
C LEU A 45 1.82 -3.04 -23.74
N ALA A 46 1.11 -4.14 -24.02
CA ALA A 46 0.48 -4.96 -23.00
C ALA A 46 1.52 -5.64 -22.09
N ASP A 47 2.58 -6.21 -22.64
CA ASP A 47 3.67 -6.84 -21.86
C ASP A 47 4.38 -5.81 -20.96
N ALA A 48 4.61 -4.60 -21.47
CA ALA A 48 5.18 -3.50 -20.68
C ALA A 48 4.24 -3.07 -19.54
N GLN A 49 2.92 -3.02 -19.79
CA GLN A 49 1.94 -2.75 -18.74
C GLN A 49 1.87 -3.85 -17.68
N LEU A 50 1.95 -5.13 -18.08
CA LEU A 50 2.00 -6.24 -17.13
C LEU A 50 3.22 -6.12 -16.19
N GLY A 51 4.40 -5.78 -16.74
CA GLY A 51 5.58 -5.53 -15.91
C GLY A 51 5.39 -4.36 -14.92
N ALA A 52 4.71 -3.28 -15.33
CA ALA A 52 4.40 -2.17 -14.45
C ALA A 52 3.38 -2.55 -13.35
N VAL A 53 2.39 -3.38 -13.68
CA VAL A 53 1.42 -3.91 -12.71
C VAL A 53 2.13 -4.78 -11.67
N ASP A 54 3.05 -5.66 -12.09
CA ASP A 54 3.82 -6.50 -11.17
C ASP A 54 4.67 -5.67 -10.19
N VAL A 55 5.34 -4.62 -10.67
CA VAL A 55 6.08 -3.69 -9.80
C VAL A 55 5.15 -3.00 -8.81
N SER A 56 4.00 -2.50 -9.28
CA SER A 56 3.04 -1.85 -8.39
C SER A 56 2.45 -2.80 -7.33
N ALA A 57 2.26 -4.07 -7.67
CA ALA A 57 1.80 -5.10 -6.74
C ALA A 57 2.87 -5.42 -5.69
N GLN A 58 4.14 -5.48 -6.09
CA GLN A 58 5.26 -5.65 -5.16
C GLN A 58 5.39 -4.46 -4.20
N ASP A 59 5.27 -3.23 -4.71
CA ASP A 59 5.31 -2.01 -3.89
C ASP A 59 4.16 -1.97 -2.88
N ALA A 60 2.95 -2.36 -3.31
CA ALA A 60 1.79 -2.47 -2.43
C ALA A 60 2.02 -3.50 -1.31
N ALA A 61 2.49 -4.71 -1.66
CA ALA A 61 2.79 -5.74 -0.68
C ALA A 61 3.89 -5.32 0.31
N ALA A 62 4.92 -4.61 -0.17
CA ALA A 62 5.97 -4.05 0.68
C ALA A 62 5.44 -2.96 1.62
N ALA A 63 4.52 -2.11 1.16
CA ALA A 63 3.86 -1.10 1.99
C ALA A 63 2.98 -1.73 3.07
N GLU A 64 2.22 -2.78 2.74
CA GLU A 64 1.42 -3.54 3.69
C GLU A 64 2.29 -4.19 4.77
N ALA A 65 3.39 -4.87 4.38
CA ALA A 65 4.31 -5.47 5.32
C ALA A 65 4.93 -4.43 6.30
N ARG A 66 5.29 -3.25 5.80
CA ARG A 66 5.77 -2.15 6.65
C ARG A 66 4.70 -1.67 7.63
N ALA A 67 3.45 -1.59 7.19
CA ALA A 67 2.34 -1.20 8.05
C ALA A 67 2.09 -2.24 9.15
N GLU A 68 2.20 -3.53 8.85
CA GLU A 68 2.08 -4.59 9.85
C GLU A 68 3.19 -4.54 10.90
N VAL A 69 4.44 -4.33 10.48
CA VAL A 69 5.57 -4.14 11.41
C VAL A 69 5.33 -2.94 12.32
N ALA A 70 4.92 -1.81 11.76
CA ALA A 70 4.63 -0.61 12.54
C ALA A 70 3.51 -0.83 13.56
N ARG A 71 2.45 -1.57 13.20
CA ARG A 71 1.37 -1.94 14.14
C ARG A 71 1.87 -2.85 15.25
N ALA A 72 2.72 -3.83 14.92
CA ALA A 72 3.30 -4.74 15.91
C ALA A 72 4.22 -3.99 16.89
N GLU A 73 5.02 -3.04 16.40
CA GLU A 73 5.85 -2.18 17.24
C GLU A 73 5.01 -1.27 18.14
N ALA A 74 3.95 -0.65 17.61
CA ALA A 74 3.03 0.15 18.40
C ALA A 74 2.38 -0.68 19.52
N ALA A 75 1.90 -1.88 19.22
CA ALA A 75 1.31 -2.78 20.21
C ALA A 75 2.31 -3.15 21.32
N ARG A 76 3.58 -3.38 20.97
CA ARG A 76 4.64 -3.64 21.98
C ARG A 76 4.90 -2.41 22.85
N ALA A 77 4.96 -1.23 22.25
CA ALA A 77 5.16 0.01 22.99
C ALA A 77 3.99 0.28 23.96
N GLU A 78 2.76 0.00 23.55
CA GLU A 78 1.57 0.10 24.41
C GLU A 78 1.62 -0.86 25.59
N GLN A 79 2.04 -2.12 25.36
CA GLN A 79 2.23 -3.10 26.42
C GLN A 79 3.28 -2.64 27.44
N GLN A 80 4.44 -2.17 26.97
CA GLN A 80 5.49 -1.65 27.85
C GLN A 80 5.00 -0.44 28.66
N ALA A 81 4.24 0.46 28.04
CA ALA A 81 3.65 1.60 28.74
C ALA A 81 2.63 1.16 29.80
N ALA A 82 1.82 0.14 29.54
CA ALA A 82 0.88 -0.42 30.50
C ALA A 82 1.59 -1.07 31.69
N GLU A 83 2.64 -1.87 31.43
CA GLU A 83 3.47 -2.49 32.46
C GLU A 83 4.18 -1.45 33.34
N ALA A 84 4.72 -0.39 32.73
CA ALA A 84 5.35 0.70 33.45
C ALA A 84 4.35 1.44 34.37
N ARG A 85 3.12 1.68 33.90
CA ARG A 85 2.06 2.27 34.74
C ARG A 85 1.69 1.37 35.90
N GLN A 86 1.51 0.09 35.66
CA GLN A 86 1.21 -0.87 36.73
C GLN A 86 2.35 -0.92 37.77
N THR A 87 3.60 -0.85 37.32
CA THR A 87 4.77 -0.82 38.21
C THR A 87 4.77 0.45 39.05
N LEU A 88 4.48 1.61 38.44
CA LEU A 88 4.35 2.88 39.15
C LEU A 88 3.26 2.82 40.22
N ASP A 89 2.08 2.30 39.89
CA ASP A 89 0.95 2.18 40.82
C ASP A 89 1.31 1.28 42.02
N VAL A 90 2.03 0.18 41.77
CA VAL A 90 2.50 -0.74 42.83
C VAL A 90 3.55 -0.08 43.70
N ASP A 91 4.50 0.64 43.10
CA ASP A 91 5.55 1.33 43.86
C ASP A 91 5.00 2.49 44.67
N GLU A 92 3.98 3.20 44.17
CA GLU A 92 3.26 4.23 44.92
C GLU A 92 2.51 3.64 46.12
N ALA A 93 1.80 2.53 45.92
CA ALA A 93 1.14 1.81 47.01
C ALA A 93 2.12 1.33 48.08
N ARG A 94 3.25 0.73 47.67
CA ARG A 94 4.31 0.30 48.58
C ARG A 94 4.91 1.46 49.36
N ARG A 95 5.11 2.60 48.69
CA ARG A 95 5.61 3.82 49.34
C ARG A 95 4.63 4.33 50.39
N GLU A 96 3.33 4.36 50.08
CA GLU A 96 2.31 4.78 51.03
C GLU A 96 2.25 3.84 52.24
N ASP A 97 2.28 2.54 52.02
CA ASP A 97 2.28 1.56 53.10
C ASP A 97 3.53 1.68 54.00
N ALA A 98 4.71 1.89 53.40
CA ALA A 98 5.94 2.11 54.16
C ALA A 98 5.89 3.41 54.99
N LEU A 99 5.30 4.48 54.45
CA LEU A 99 5.10 5.73 55.18
C LEU A 99 4.13 5.52 56.36
N ARG A 100 3.06 4.76 56.16
CA ARG A 100 2.07 4.43 57.20
C ARG A 100 2.70 3.59 58.32
N GLU A 101 3.54 2.62 57.99
CA GLU A 101 4.24 1.78 58.96
C GLU A 101 5.29 2.59 59.75
N ALA A 102 6.03 3.48 59.07
CA ALA A 102 6.97 4.39 59.72
C ALA A 102 6.26 5.29 60.73
N ASP A 103 5.17 5.93 60.31
CA ASP A 103 4.38 6.80 61.18
C ASP A 103 3.79 6.04 62.38
N ALA A 104 3.40 4.77 62.23
CA ALA A 104 2.82 3.97 63.32
C ALA A 104 3.82 3.60 64.42
N VAL A 105 5.13 3.60 64.11
CA VAL A 105 6.20 3.29 65.07
C VAL A 105 6.82 4.57 65.63
N ASP A 106 6.66 5.71 64.97
CA ASP A 106 7.20 7.00 65.40
C ASP A 106 6.42 7.55 66.62
N PRO A 107 7.04 7.65 67.81
CA PRO A 107 6.40 8.19 69.00
C PRO A 107 6.10 9.69 68.92
N ASP A 108 6.67 10.42 67.95
CA ASP A 108 6.42 11.85 67.74
C ASP A 108 5.16 12.13 66.88
N VAL A 109 4.56 11.11 66.26
CA VAL A 109 3.39 11.28 65.38
C VAL A 109 2.07 11.16 66.16
N ASP A 110 1.24 12.21 66.13
CA ASP A 110 -0.09 12.18 66.76
C ASP A 110 -1.17 11.65 65.80
N HIS A 111 -1.41 10.33 65.87
CA HIS A 111 -2.42 9.64 65.05
C HIS A 111 -3.87 9.95 65.44
N ARG A 112 -4.12 10.73 66.50
CA ARG A 112 -5.49 11.04 67.00
C ARG A 112 -6.02 12.38 66.51
N SER A 113 -5.23 13.14 65.75
CA SER A 113 -5.68 14.41 65.16
C SER A 113 -6.57 14.17 63.92
N ASP A 114 -7.68 14.91 63.82
CA ASP A 114 -8.64 14.84 62.69
C ASP A 114 -8.01 15.20 61.32
N GLY A 115 -6.76 15.70 61.30
CA GLY A 115 -6.03 16.13 60.11
C GLY A 115 -4.90 15.20 59.64
N TYR A 116 -4.75 14.01 60.23
CA TYR A 116 -3.63 13.11 59.92
C TYR A 116 -3.65 12.63 58.45
N ARG A 117 -2.54 12.84 57.74
CA ARG A 117 -2.25 12.27 56.42
C ARG A 117 -0.89 11.55 56.47
N PRO A 118 -0.81 10.26 56.11
CA PRO A 118 0.45 9.53 56.07
C PRO A 118 1.49 10.22 55.18
N GLY A 119 2.71 10.42 55.68
CA GLY A 119 3.81 11.03 54.94
C GLY A 119 3.76 12.54 54.74
N ALA A 120 2.75 13.24 55.26
CA ALA A 120 2.85 14.68 55.47
C ALA A 120 3.81 14.88 56.64
N ALA A 121 5.05 15.30 56.37
CA ALA A 121 6.03 15.64 57.40
C ALA A 121 5.34 16.56 58.41
N GLY A 122 5.05 16.03 59.61
CA GLY A 122 4.44 16.78 60.68
C GLY A 122 5.28 18.03 60.88
N SER A 123 4.70 19.18 60.52
CA SER A 123 5.33 20.47 60.69
C SER A 123 5.64 20.65 62.17
N ARG A 124 6.91 20.43 62.54
CA ARG A 124 7.44 20.79 63.86
C ARG A 124 7.42 22.31 63.97
N ASP A 125 6.33 22.85 64.50
CA ASP A 125 6.35 24.13 65.22
C ASP A 125 6.68 23.80 66.69
N ALA A 126 7.94 23.97 67.07
CA ALA A 126 8.40 24.14 68.45
C ALA A 126 9.73 24.89 68.47
#